data_AF-A0A0V0HSQ2-F1
#
_entry.id   AF-A0A0V0HSQ2-F1
#
_cell.length_a   1.000
_cell.length_b   1.000
_cell.length_c   1.000
_cell.angle_alpha   90.00
_cell.angle_beta   90.00
_cell.angle_gamma   90.00
#
_symmetry.space_group_name_H-M   'P 1'
#
loop_
_entity.id
_entity.type
_entity.pdbx_description
1 polymer ?
#
loop_
_entity_poly.entity_id
_entity_poly.type
_entity_poly.pdbx_seq_one_letter_code
_entity_poly.pdbx_strand_id
1 'polypeptide(L)'
;MPTSSLFVVSKCIIYPDHHQSLNNTLKLSVSDLPMLSCQYIQKGVLLTQSPFESSNSLISHLKIALSKTLSHFPPLAGRLITDSDGYVYIICNDAGVDFVHTKAPHLMISTLVPQNQSDIPIYFRKFFQFDKTLSYAGHDKPLMAIQVTELNDGVFIGCTMNHAVVDGTSFWNFFNTFAEFSKGEKKITRQPCFSRKTVFDSPAVLKFPEGGPSATFSGDEPLREKIFHFSREAILKLKLRANKTGVNGKTNGKITPVNDEPGLKNGAAVKNSALEISSFQSLSAQLWRSVTRARKLEGNKTTTFRMAVNCRHRLEQRMEPLYFGNGIQSIPTIASVKELLSNDLYWSANQLHQNVVAHGDITVR
;
A
#
# COMPACT_ATOMS: atom_id res chain seq x y z
N MET A 1 17.61 22.14 20.68
CA MET A 1 16.80 21.47 19.65
C MET A 1 15.48 22.22 19.58
N PRO A 2 15.11 22.89 18.47
CA PRO A 2 13.78 23.47 18.37
C PRO A 2 12.77 22.35 18.54
N THR A 3 11.81 22.54 19.43
CA THR A 3 10.79 21.56 19.78
C THR A 3 10.00 21.17 18.53
N SER A 4 10.25 19.96 18.02
CA SER A 4 9.53 19.32 16.91
C SER A 4 8.13 18.86 17.34
N SER A 5 7.40 19.73 18.04
CA SER A 5 6.11 19.42 18.63
C SER A 5 5.02 19.60 17.59
N LEU A 6 4.37 18.50 17.18
CA LEU A 6 3.02 18.59 16.62
C LEU A 6 2.08 19.06 17.72
N PHE A 7 1.27 20.05 17.40
CA PHE A 7 0.23 20.55 18.30
C PHE A 7 -1.09 19.88 17.92
N VAL A 8 -1.67 19.10 18.83
CA VAL A 8 -3.01 18.55 18.62
C VAL A 8 -4.04 19.66 18.84
N VAL A 9 -4.83 19.95 17.82
CA VAL A 9 -5.89 20.96 17.87
C VAL A 9 -7.21 20.33 18.28
N SER A 10 -7.57 19.20 17.66
CA SER A 10 -8.78 18.46 18.03
C SER A 10 -8.66 16.97 17.72
N LYS A 11 -9.44 16.18 18.44
CA LYS A 11 -9.65 14.76 18.20
C LYS A 11 -11.15 14.46 18.33
N CYS A 12 -11.72 13.71 17.40
CA CYS A 12 -13.09 13.24 17.48
C CYS A 12 -13.24 11.89 16.77
N ILE A 13 -14.35 11.21 17.04
CA ILE A 13 -14.76 10.02 16.29
C ILE A 13 -15.71 10.46 15.17
N ILE A 14 -15.50 9.93 13.96
CA ILE A 14 -16.40 10.13 12.82
C ILE A 14 -17.15 8.84 12.56
N TYR A 15 -18.47 8.95 12.52
CA TYR A 15 -19.39 7.86 12.25
C TYR A 15 -19.86 7.90 10.79
N PRO A 16 -20.29 6.75 10.22
CA PRO A 16 -20.98 6.72 8.94
C PRO A 16 -22.19 7.67 8.94
N ASP A 17 -22.43 8.33 7.82
CA ASP A 17 -23.58 9.24 7.63
C ASP A 17 -24.92 8.49 7.70
N HIS A 18 -24.91 7.22 7.33
CA HIS A 18 -26.06 6.33 7.42
C HIS A 18 -25.60 4.88 7.52
N HIS A 19 -26.37 4.07 8.26
CA HIS A 19 -26.12 2.65 8.42
C HIS A 19 -26.41 1.91 7.11
N GLN A 20 -25.42 1.19 6.58
CA GLN A 20 -25.60 0.30 5.44
C GLN A 20 -25.82 -1.13 5.94
N SER A 21 -26.99 -1.70 5.63
CA SER A 21 -27.33 -3.09 5.99
C SER A 21 -26.50 -4.09 5.18
N LEU A 22 -25.28 -4.36 5.65
CA LEU A 22 -24.55 -5.59 5.35
C LEU A 22 -24.93 -6.61 6.41
N ASN A 23 -25.07 -7.89 6.07
CA ASN A 23 -25.12 -8.95 7.09
C ASN A 23 -23.92 -8.74 8.02
N ASN A 24 -24.18 -8.41 9.29
CA ASN A 24 -23.36 -7.57 10.18
C ASN A 24 -21.91 -8.02 10.44
N THR A 25 -21.46 -9.15 9.89
CA THR A 25 -20.14 -9.74 10.12
C THR A 25 -19.47 -10.22 8.85
N LEU A 26 -18.17 -9.92 8.71
CA LEU A 26 -17.33 -10.41 7.62
C LEU A 26 -16.21 -11.27 8.20
N LYS A 27 -16.23 -12.59 7.96
CA LYS A 27 -15.14 -13.49 8.34
C LYS A 27 -13.84 -13.07 7.64
N LEU A 28 -12.73 -13.04 8.37
CA LEU A 28 -11.40 -12.88 7.78
C LEU A 28 -11.03 -14.12 6.97
N SER A 29 -10.52 -13.91 5.76
CA SER A 29 -10.05 -14.97 4.88
C SER A 29 -8.64 -15.43 5.27
N VAL A 30 -8.17 -16.56 4.71
CA VAL A 30 -6.78 -17.01 4.97
C VAL A 30 -5.72 -16.03 4.48
N SER A 31 -6.06 -15.12 3.55
CA SER A 31 -5.17 -14.05 3.11
C SER A 31 -5.13 -12.88 4.11
N ASP A 32 -6.20 -12.68 4.88
CA ASP A 32 -6.29 -11.63 5.90
C ASP A 32 -5.58 -12.01 7.20
N LEU A 33 -5.65 -13.28 7.62
CA LEU A 33 -5.16 -13.71 8.94
C LEU A 33 -3.67 -13.43 9.19
N PRO A 34 -2.72 -13.69 8.25
CA PRO A 34 -1.31 -13.37 8.47
C PRO A 34 -1.09 -11.88 8.74
N MET A 35 -1.95 -11.01 8.21
CA MET A 35 -1.85 -9.57 8.38
C MET A 35 -2.19 -9.12 9.80
N LEU A 36 -2.81 -9.95 10.65
CA LEU A 36 -3.03 -9.65 12.07
C LEU A 36 -1.71 -9.38 12.82
N SER A 37 -0.61 -9.97 12.35
CA SER A 37 0.75 -9.75 12.86
C SER A 37 1.51 -8.59 12.19
N CYS A 38 0.89 -7.93 11.22
CA CYS A 38 1.45 -6.78 10.52
C CYS A 38 0.95 -5.47 11.15
N GLN A 39 1.71 -4.40 10.97
CA GLN A 39 1.29 -3.07 11.40
C GLN A 39 0.22 -2.51 10.46
N TYR A 40 -0.57 -1.56 10.95
CA TYR A 40 -1.54 -0.82 10.14
C TYR A 40 -0.83 -0.16 8.93
N ILE A 41 -1.50 -0.16 7.78
CA ILE A 41 -1.02 0.52 6.57
C ILE A 41 -1.14 2.02 6.78
N GLN A 42 -0.03 2.73 6.61
CA GLN A 42 0.01 4.19 6.61
C GLN A 42 0.36 4.73 5.23
N LYS A 43 -0.51 5.59 4.69
CA LYS A 43 -0.27 6.38 3.46
C LYS A 43 -0.94 7.73 3.62
N GLY A 44 -0.37 8.75 3.01
CA GLY A 44 -0.95 10.07 3.05
C GLY A 44 -0.63 10.85 1.79
N VAL A 45 -1.31 11.98 1.67
CA VAL A 45 -1.09 12.94 0.58
C VAL A 45 -0.58 14.24 1.16
N LEU A 46 0.43 14.80 0.51
CA LEU A 46 0.95 16.12 0.82
C LEU A 46 0.39 17.09 -0.21
N LEU A 47 -0.34 18.09 0.27
CA LEU A 47 -1.06 19.06 -0.54
C LEU A 47 -0.49 20.45 -0.24
N THR A 48 -0.47 21.31 -1.26
CA THR A 48 -0.18 22.73 -1.10
C THR A 48 -1.28 23.42 -0.28
N GLN A 49 -1.13 24.73 -0.07
CA GLN A 49 -2.10 25.53 0.67
C GLN A 49 -3.55 25.24 0.22
N SER A 50 -4.39 25.03 1.22
CA SER A 50 -5.81 24.77 1.06
C SER A 50 -6.53 25.97 0.42
N PRO A 51 -7.45 25.77 -0.54
CA PRO A 51 -8.26 26.86 -1.11
C PRO A 51 -9.37 27.35 -0.16
N PHE A 52 -9.57 26.69 0.98
CA PHE A 52 -10.57 27.08 1.98
C PHE A 52 -10.14 28.33 2.75
N GLU A 53 -11.10 29.21 3.05
CA GLU A 53 -10.89 30.47 3.78
C GLU A 53 -10.31 30.28 5.18
N SER A 54 -10.56 29.13 5.82
CA SER A 54 -10.06 28.82 7.15
C SER A 54 -9.75 27.34 7.33
N SER A 55 -8.86 27.02 8.27
CA SER A 55 -8.59 25.65 8.72
C SER A 55 -9.86 24.95 9.19
N ASN A 56 -10.73 25.66 9.91
CA ASN A 56 -11.98 25.09 10.44
C ASN A 56 -12.93 24.67 9.31
N SER A 57 -12.99 25.45 8.23
CA SER A 57 -13.81 25.13 7.04
C SER A 57 -13.29 23.86 6.36
N LEU A 58 -11.96 23.75 6.15
CA LEU A 58 -11.33 22.55 5.61
C LEU A 58 -11.61 21.32 6.48
N ILE A 59 -11.40 21.42 7.79
CA ILE A 59 -11.58 20.30 8.71
C ILE A 59 -13.03 19.85 8.76
N SER A 60 -13.98 20.79 8.80
CA SER A 60 -15.42 20.48 8.79
C SER A 60 -15.81 19.77 7.48
N HIS A 61 -15.31 20.26 6.35
CA HIS A 61 -15.51 19.65 5.04
C HIS A 61 -14.99 18.20 4.97
N LEU A 62 -13.76 17.97 5.42
CA LEU A 62 -13.14 16.63 5.44
C LEU A 62 -13.89 15.67 6.38
N LYS A 63 -14.40 16.14 7.53
CA LYS A 63 -15.21 15.32 8.43
C LYS A 63 -16.51 14.86 7.77
N ILE A 64 -17.21 15.77 7.07
CA ILE A 64 -18.45 15.45 6.35
C ILE A 64 -18.17 14.46 5.21
N ALA A 65 -17.13 14.70 4.41
CA ALA A 65 -16.76 13.79 3.33
C ALA A 65 -16.35 12.40 3.85
N LEU A 66 -15.67 12.34 5.00
CA LEU A 66 -15.30 11.07 5.63
C LEU A 66 -16.53 10.31 6.12
N SER A 67 -17.45 10.99 6.81
CA SER A 67 -18.71 10.40 7.28
C SER A 67 -19.52 9.78 6.13
N LYS A 68 -19.66 10.49 5.01
CA LYS A 68 -20.30 9.96 3.79
C LYS A 68 -19.55 8.77 3.19
N THR A 69 -18.22 8.84 3.16
CA THR A 69 -17.39 7.75 2.62
C THR A 69 -17.56 6.48 3.45
N LEU A 70 -17.57 6.58 4.78
CA LEU A 70 -17.69 5.44 5.68
C LEU A 70 -19.00 4.66 5.48
N SER A 71 -20.09 5.32 5.08
CA SER A 71 -21.33 4.64 4.71
C SER A 71 -21.19 3.66 3.54
N HIS A 72 -20.18 3.85 2.69
CA HIS A 72 -19.86 2.94 1.58
C HIS A 72 -18.79 1.90 1.93
N PHE A 73 -18.14 2.05 3.08
CA PHE A 73 -17.12 1.13 3.60
C PHE A 73 -17.39 0.73 5.06
N PRO A 74 -18.56 0.12 5.37
CA PRO A 74 -18.93 -0.21 6.75
C PRO A 74 -17.88 -0.99 7.55
N PRO A 75 -17.10 -1.93 6.96
CA PRO A 75 -16.06 -2.65 7.70
C PRO A 75 -15.01 -1.74 8.36
N LEU A 76 -14.76 -0.54 7.82
CA LEU A 76 -13.76 0.39 8.39
C LEU A 76 -14.25 1.11 9.64
N ALA A 77 -15.57 1.29 9.80
CA ALA A 77 -16.18 1.81 11.01
C ALA A 77 -16.47 0.70 12.05
N GLY A 78 -16.10 -0.55 11.75
CA GLY A 78 -16.32 -1.72 12.59
C GLY A 78 -15.22 -1.97 13.64
N ARG A 79 -15.24 -3.18 14.21
CA ARG A 79 -14.18 -3.74 15.07
C ARG A 79 -13.91 -5.19 14.72
N LEU A 80 -12.76 -5.72 15.13
CA LEU A 80 -12.52 -7.16 15.08
C LEU A 80 -13.19 -7.85 16.27
N ILE A 81 -13.69 -9.05 16.05
CA ILE A 81 -14.09 -9.99 17.10
C ILE A 81 -13.55 -11.37 16.78
N THR A 82 -13.34 -12.17 17.82
CA THR A 82 -13.01 -13.60 17.69
C THR A 82 -14.14 -14.39 18.34
N ASP A 83 -14.68 -15.38 17.63
CA ASP A 83 -15.73 -16.26 18.17
C ASP A 83 -15.18 -17.40 19.04
N SER A 84 -16.06 -18.26 19.54
CA SER A 84 -15.68 -19.40 20.38
C SER A 84 -14.88 -20.48 19.64
N ASP A 85 -15.04 -20.57 18.32
CA ASP A 85 -14.31 -21.52 17.48
C ASP A 85 -12.92 -20.98 17.07
N GLY A 86 -12.69 -19.69 17.29
CA GLY A 86 -11.44 -18.97 17.02
C GLY A 86 -11.41 -18.24 15.68
N TYR A 87 -12.53 -18.19 14.96
CA TYR A 87 -12.61 -17.40 13.73
C TYR A 87 -12.66 -15.92 14.06
N VAL A 88 -11.90 -15.14 13.29
CA VAL A 88 -11.87 -13.68 13.42
C VAL A 88 -12.81 -13.07 12.39
N TYR A 89 -13.64 -12.12 12.83
CA TYR A 89 -14.60 -11.39 12.01
C TYR A 89 -14.39 -9.89 12.14
N ILE A 90 -14.83 -9.16 11.13
CA ILE A 90 -15.09 -7.73 11.22
C ILE A 90 -16.59 -7.57 11.52
N ILE A 91 -16.94 -7.04 12.69
CA ILE A 91 -18.31 -6.59 12.97
C ILE A 91 -18.50 -5.18 12.42
N CYS A 92 -19.47 -5.01 11.52
CA CYS A 92 -19.87 -3.70 11.00
C CYS A 92 -20.87 -3.06 11.97
N ASN A 93 -20.37 -2.53 13.09
CA ASN A 93 -21.19 -2.00 14.20
C ASN A 93 -21.21 -0.46 14.28
N ASP A 94 -20.76 0.23 13.22
CA ASP A 94 -20.69 1.68 13.13
C ASP A 94 -20.01 2.36 14.33
N ALA A 95 -19.04 1.68 14.99
CA ALA A 95 -18.26 2.23 16.09
C ALA A 95 -17.34 3.41 15.70
N GLY A 96 -17.32 3.79 14.42
CA GLY A 96 -16.64 4.96 13.89
C GLY A 96 -15.13 4.84 13.82
N VAL A 97 -14.50 5.91 13.33
CA VAL A 97 -13.05 6.03 13.10
C VAL A 97 -12.48 7.27 13.77
N ASP A 98 -11.18 7.22 14.11
CA ASP A 98 -10.50 8.38 14.71
C ASP A 98 -10.23 9.45 13.64
N PHE A 99 -10.58 10.70 13.94
CA PHE A 99 -10.19 11.88 13.16
C PHE A 99 -9.41 12.84 14.05
N VAL A 100 -8.17 13.14 13.66
CA VAL A 100 -7.26 13.99 14.42
C VAL A 100 -6.82 15.17 13.58
N HIS A 101 -6.88 16.37 14.16
CA HIS A 101 -6.40 17.59 13.56
C HIS A 101 -5.20 18.10 14.34
N THR A 102 -4.08 18.30 13.66
CA THR A 102 -2.82 18.78 14.23
C THR A 102 -2.24 19.93 13.43
N LYS A 103 -1.39 20.73 14.07
CA LYS A 103 -0.61 21.80 13.44
C LYS A 103 0.89 21.57 13.65
N ALA A 104 1.68 21.85 12.63
CA ALA A 104 3.13 21.91 12.67
C ALA A 104 3.63 23.14 11.87
N PRO A 105 3.39 24.36 12.38
CA PRO A 105 3.67 25.60 11.65
C PRO A 105 5.16 25.86 11.40
N HIS A 106 6.05 25.09 12.05
CA HIS A 106 7.50 25.16 11.87
C HIS A 106 8.00 24.27 10.72
N LEU A 107 7.13 23.47 10.10
CA LEU A 107 7.48 22.56 9.03
C LEU A 107 6.93 23.05 7.69
N MET A 108 7.71 22.82 6.64
CA MET A 108 7.33 23.09 5.26
C MET A 108 7.31 21.79 4.45
N ILE A 109 6.60 21.79 3.32
CA ILE A 109 6.58 20.68 2.36
C ILE A 109 8.00 20.26 1.96
N SER A 110 8.87 21.22 1.69
CA SER A 110 10.28 21.01 1.32
C SER A 110 11.10 20.31 2.40
N THR A 111 10.67 20.38 3.67
CA THR A 111 11.31 19.69 4.80
C THR A 111 10.92 18.21 4.83
N LEU A 112 9.70 17.87 4.40
CA LEU A 112 9.18 16.50 4.38
C LEU A 112 9.60 15.73 3.13
N VAL A 113 9.76 16.45 2.01
CA VAL A 113 10.24 15.89 0.73
C VAL A 113 11.49 16.66 0.30
N PRO A 114 12.64 16.41 0.96
CA PRO A 114 13.84 17.17 0.75
C PRO A 114 14.46 16.89 -0.63
N GLN A 115 14.72 17.93 -1.41
CA GLN A 115 15.30 17.82 -2.75
C GLN A 115 16.72 17.22 -2.75
N ASN A 116 17.47 17.44 -1.68
CA ASN A 116 18.82 16.89 -1.48
C ASN A 116 18.82 15.40 -1.09
N GLN A 117 17.65 14.74 -1.09
CA GLN A 117 17.50 13.33 -0.69
C GLN A 117 18.03 13.07 0.74
N SER A 118 17.92 14.01 1.67
CA SER A 118 18.21 13.72 3.08
C SER A 118 17.23 12.68 3.63
N ASP A 119 17.57 12.15 4.82
CA ASP A 119 16.65 11.26 5.52
C ASP A 119 15.35 11.98 5.86
N ILE A 120 14.25 11.23 5.87
CA ILE A 120 12.96 11.75 6.33
C ILE A 120 13.08 12.03 7.83
N PRO A 121 12.63 13.19 8.31
CA PRO A 121 12.66 13.48 9.73
C PRO A 121 11.83 12.47 10.52
N ILE A 122 12.37 11.95 11.62
CA ILE A 122 11.72 10.89 12.43
C ILE A 122 10.33 11.27 12.94
N TYR A 123 10.08 12.57 13.16
CA TYR A 123 8.77 13.08 13.59
C TYR A 123 7.69 12.98 12.51
N PHE A 124 8.04 12.72 11.23
CA PHE A 124 7.06 12.48 10.18
C PHE A 124 6.14 11.28 10.49
N ARG A 125 6.64 10.27 11.23
CA ARG A 125 5.81 9.16 11.72
C ARG A 125 4.62 9.62 12.58
N LYS A 126 4.77 10.76 13.28
CA LYS A 126 3.71 11.35 14.10
C LYS A 126 2.60 12.04 13.29
N PHE A 127 2.72 12.06 11.96
CA PHE A 127 1.67 12.57 11.07
C PHE A 127 0.60 11.52 10.78
N PHE A 128 0.79 10.31 11.32
CA PHE A 128 -0.16 9.21 11.29
C PHE A 128 -0.58 8.85 12.71
N GLN A 129 -1.80 8.33 12.82
CA GLN A 129 -2.26 7.66 14.03
C GLN A 129 -1.82 6.20 14.03
N PHE A 130 -1.88 5.56 15.20
CA PHE A 130 -1.61 4.12 15.35
C PHE A 130 -0.24 3.68 14.82
N ASP A 131 0.79 4.53 14.97
CA ASP A 131 2.17 4.14 14.63
C ASP A 131 2.57 2.84 15.34
N LYS A 132 3.23 1.96 14.60
CA LYS A 132 3.61 0.60 15.01
C LYS A 132 2.48 -0.30 15.54
N THR A 133 1.22 0.08 15.41
CA THR A 133 0.09 -0.71 15.93
C THR A 133 -0.14 -1.95 15.07
N LEU A 134 -0.14 -3.14 15.69
CA LEU A 134 -0.47 -4.39 15.02
C LEU A 134 -1.96 -4.49 14.70
N SER A 135 -2.27 -5.10 13.57
CA SER A 135 -3.64 -5.34 13.09
C SER A 135 -4.51 -6.12 14.07
N TYR A 136 -3.95 -7.00 14.89
CA TYR A 136 -4.71 -7.67 15.93
C TYR A 136 -5.34 -6.70 16.95
N ALA A 137 -4.74 -5.53 17.17
CA ALA A 137 -5.29 -4.51 18.06
C ALA A 137 -6.63 -3.92 17.58
N GLY A 138 -7.08 -4.27 16.36
CA GLY A 138 -8.41 -3.91 15.85
C GLY A 138 -9.59 -4.49 16.64
N HIS A 139 -9.33 -5.39 17.59
CA HIS A 139 -10.32 -5.82 18.58
C HIS A 139 -10.72 -4.67 19.52
N ASP A 140 -9.73 -3.89 19.97
CA ASP A 140 -9.93 -2.82 20.97
C ASP A 140 -9.75 -1.40 20.40
N LYS A 141 -9.19 -1.28 19.19
CA LYS A 141 -8.90 -0.01 18.53
C LYS A 141 -9.72 0.17 17.26
N PRO A 142 -9.98 1.42 16.83
CA PRO A 142 -10.51 1.69 15.51
C PRO A 142 -9.71 1.00 14.40
N LEU A 143 -10.40 0.54 13.36
CA LEU A 143 -9.77 -0.10 12.20
C LEU A 143 -9.15 0.91 11.25
N MET A 144 -9.45 2.20 11.45
CA MET A 144 -8.97 3.30 10.63
C MET A 144 -8.80 4.59 11.46
N ALA A 145 -7.90 5.46 10.99
CA ALA A 145 -7.86 6.85 11.38
C ALA A 145 -7.46 7.78 10.21
N ILE A 146 -7.97 9.01 10.26
CA ILE A 146 -7.50 10.13 9.45
C ILE A 146 -6.83 11.17 10.35
N GLN A 147 -5.63 11.61 9.98
CA GLN A 147 -4.97 12.75 10.61
C GLN A 147 -4.73 13.85 9.58
N VAL A 148 -5.20 15.06 9.87
CA VAL A 148 -4.91 16.25 9.08
C VAL A 148 -3.88 17.08 9.82
N THR A 149 -2.70 17.26 9.21
CA THR A 149 -1.60 18.05 9.75
C THR A 149 -1.40 19.29 8.90
N GLU A 150 -1.69 20.46 9.46
CA GLU A 150 -1.38 21.74 8.81
C GLU A 150 0.10 22.07 8.97
N LEU A 151 0.72 22.44 7.86
CA LEU A 151 2.11 22.88 7.75
C LEU A 151 2.13 24.39 7.47
N ASN A 152 3.32 24.97 7.41
CA ASN A 152 3.49 26.39 7.09
C ASN A 152 3.00 26.74 5.66
N ASP A 153 3.21 25.84 4.70
CA ASP A 153 2.97 26.04 3.27
C ASP A 153 2.08 24.94 2.64
N GLY A 154 1.38 24.17 3.47
CA GLY A 154 0.55 23.07 2.99
C GLY A 154 -0.20 22.28 4.05
N VAL A 155 -0.79 21.18 3.63
CA VAL A 155 -1.53 20.25 4.48
C VAL A 155 -1.13 18.82 4.14
N PHE A 156 -0.87 18.03 5.17
CA PHE A 156 -0.71 16.60 5.05
C PHE A 156 -1.95 15.88 5.55
N ILE A 157 -2.52 15.00 4.73
CA ILE A 157 -3.65 14.12 5.12
C ILE A 157 -3.11 12.71 5.21
N GLY A 158 -2.86 12.26 6.44
CA GLY A 158 -2.46 10.90 6.78
C GLY A 158 -3.67 10.00 6.94
N CYS A 159 -3.62 8.82 6.33
CA CYS A 159 -4.63 7.78 6.43
C CYS A 159 -3.97 6.49 6.93
N THR A 160 -4.54 5.92 7.99
CA THR A 160 -4.06 4.70 8.62
C THR A 160 -5.18 3.66 8.63
N MET A 161 -4.91 2.44 8.19
CA MET A 161 -5.91 1.36 8.14
C MET A 161 -5.34 0.01 8.58
N ASN A 162 -6.17 -0.78 9.26
CA ASN A 162 -5.83 -2.12 9.69
C ASN A 162 -5.55 -3.04 8.49
N HIS A 163 -4.34 -3.61 8.41
CA HIS A 163 -3.92 -4.43 7.27
C HIS A 163 -4.67 -5.76 7.15
N ALA A 164 -5.21 -6.31 8.24
CA ALA A 164 -6.09 -7.48 8.18
C ALA A 164 -7.46 -7.17 7.55
N VAL A 165 -7.82 -5.89 7.40
CA VAL A 165 -9.09 -5.46 6.80
C VAL A 165 -8.92 -5.05 5.34
N VAL A 166 -7.74 -4.52 4.97
CA VAL A 166 -7.46 -4.02 3.62
C VAL A 166 -6.06 -4.38 3.13
N ASP A 167 -5.93 -4.60 1.84
CA ASP A 167 -4.65 -4.50 1.12
C ASP A 167 -4.49 -3.13 0.43
N GLY A 168 -3.39 -2.94 -0.30
CA GLY A 168 -3.14 -1.69 -1.02
C GLY A 168 -4.22 -1.33 -2.06
N THR A 169 -4.85 -2.30 -2.70
CA THR A 169 -5.92 -2.02 -3.69
C THR A 169 -7.19 -1.50 -3.01
N SER A 170 -7.62 -2.16 -1.94
CA SER A 170 -8.81 -1.76 -1.17
C SER A 170 -8.58 -0.47 -0.37
N PHE A 171 -7.37 -0.27 0.16
CA PHE A 171 -6.94 0.99 0.78
C PHE A 171 -7.12 2.18 -0.17
N TRP A 172 -6.55 2.10 -1.38
CA TRP A 172 -6.64 3.19 -2.35
C TRP A 172 -8.03 3.35 -2.93
N ASN A 173 -8.84 2.29 -2.97
CA ASN A 173 -10.25 2.43 -3.31
C ASN A 173 -10.95 3.38 -2.33
N PHE A 174 -10.84 3.12 -1.03
CA PHE A 174 -11.38 4.02 -0.01
C PHE A 174 -10.81 5.42 -0.12
N PHE A 175 -9.47 5.57 -0.21
CA PHE A 175 -8.86 6.89 -0.14
C PHE A 175 -9.21 7.77 -1.35
N ASN A 176 -9.35 7.15 -2.52
CA ASN A 176 -9.86 7.82 -3.72
C ASN A 176 -11.35 8.18 -3.59
N THR A 177 -12.19 7.29 -3.04
CA THR A 177 -13.60 7.61 -2.77
C THR A 177 -13.75 8.75 -1.76
N PHE A 178 -12.89 8.80 -0.74
CA PHE A 178 -12.85 9.94 0.18
C PHE A 178 -12.49 11.24 -0.54
N ALA A 179 -11.57 11.20 -1.49
CA ALA A 179 -11.26 12.34 -2.35
C ALA A 179 -12.42 12.70 -3.29
N GLU A 180 -13.20 11.73 -3.79
CA GLU A 180 -14.42 11.97 -4.59
C GLU A 180 -15.46 12.77 -3.80
N PHE A 181 -15.81 12.30 -2.59
CA PHE A 181 -16.73 13.05 -1.73
C PHE A 181 -16.18 14.40 -1.31
N SER A 182 -14.88 14.50 -1.10
CA SER A 182 -14.22 15.79 -0.83
C SER A 182 -14.28 16.76 -2.02
N LYS A 183 -14.41 16.27 -3.25
CA LYS A 183 -14.65 17.10 -4.44
C LYS A 183 -16.13 17.48 -4.63
N GLY A 184 -17.03 16.93 -3.82
CA GLY A 184 -18.48 17.16 -3.92
C GLY A 184 -19.25 16.15 -4.77
N GLU A 185 -18.61 15.04 -5.15
CA GLU A 185 -19.31 13.95 -5.84
C GLU A 185 -20.43 13.37 -4.97
N LYS A 186 -21.54 12.98 -5.60
CA LYS A 186 -22.72 12.43 -4.89
C LYS A 186 -22.81 10.91 -4.94
N LYS A 187 -22.02 10.28 -5.80
CA LYS A 187 -21.99 8.84 -6.03
C LYS A 187 -20.54 8.39 -6.17
N ILE A 188 -20.27 7.18 -5.69
CA ILE A 188 -18.93 6.60 -5.79
C ILE A 188 -18.75 5.94 -7.16
N THR A 189 -17.57 6.05 -7.75
CA THR A 189 -17.28 5.42 -9.04
C THR A 189 -16.92 3.93 -8.91
N ARG A 190 -16.36 3.53 -7.77
CA ARG A 190 -15.79 2.20 -7.55
C ARG A 190 -16.37 1.54 -6.29
N GLN A 191 -17.50 0.86 -6.46
CA GLN A 191 -18.18 0.17 -5.37
C GLN A 191 -17.34 -1.00 -4.81
N PRO A 192 -16.99 -1.01 -3.51
CA PRO A 192 -16.32 -2.15 -2.90
C PRO A 192 -17.22 -3.39 -2.88
N CYS A 193 -16.62 -4.56 -3.10
CA CYS A 193 -17.29 -5.86 -2.95
C CYS A 193 -16.90 -6.49 -1.61
N PHE A 194 -17.90 -6.74 -0.76
CA PHE A 194 -17.70 -7.34 0.57
C PHE A 194 -17.96 -8.86 0.61
N SER A 195 -18.21 -9.49 -0.53
CA SER A 195 -18.43 -10.94 -0.60
C SER A 195 -17.19 -11.68 -0.09
N ARG A 196 -17.37 -12.54 0.92
CA ARG A 196 -16.30 -13.43 1.42
C ARG A 196 -16.23 -14.77 0.70
N LYS A 197 -17.11 -15.02 -0.28
CA LYS A 197 -17.11 -16.25 -1.09
C LYS A 197 -16.01 -16.19 -2.15
N THR A 198 -14.79 -16.54 -1.76
CA THR A 198 -13.62 -16.58 -2.64
C THR A 198 -12.81 -17.84 -2.38
N VAL A 199 -11.77 -18.11 -3.19
CA VAL A 199 -10.84 -19.22 -2.94
C VAL A 199 -10.07 -19.11 -1.62
N PHE A 200 -10.11 -17.93 -0.97
CA PHE A 200 -9.49 -17.71 0.34
C PHE A 200 -10.46 -17.94 1.50
N ASP A 201 -11.71 -18.31 1.23
CA ASP A 201 -12.64 -18.78 2.25
C ASP A 201 -12.23 -20.19 2.68
N SER A 202 -11.86 -20.34 3.94
CA SER A 202 -11.36 -21.59 4.50
C SER A 202 -11.97 -21.86 5.88
N PRO A 203 -12.12 -23.14 6.27
CA PRO A 203 -12.41 -23.52 7.66
C PRO A 203 -11.16 -23.46 8.56
N ALA A 204 -9.98 -23.09 8.03
CA ALA A 204 -8.78 -22.99 8.84
C ALA A 204 -8.89 -21.88 9.90
N VAL A 205 -8.57 -22.24 11.14
CA VAL A 205 -8.54 -21.32 12.29
C VAL A 205 -7.09 -21.15 12.75
N LEU A 206 -6.64 -19.91 12.89
CA LEU A 206 -5.37 -19.57 13.53
C LEU A 206 -5.65 -19.08 14.95
N LYS A 207 -5.36 -19.94 15.93
CA LYS A 207 -5.49 -19.57 17.35
C LYS A 207 -4.29 -18.74 17.78
N PHE A 208 -4.56 -17.58 18.36
CA PHE A 208 -3.55 -16.68 18.91
C PHE A 208 -3.49 -16.81 20.44
N PRO A 209 -2.32 -16.55 21.06
CA PRO A 209 -2.26 -16.44 22.52
C PRO A 209 -3.06 -15.22 23.00
N GLU A 210 -3.31 -15.15 24.31
CA GLU A 210 -3.88 -13.96 24.92
C GLU A 210 -3.04 -12.71 24.58
N GLY A 211 -3.69 -11.64 24.11
CA GLY A 211 -3.01 -10.44 23.60
C GLY A 211 -2.61 -10.49 22.11
N GLY A 212 -2.76 -11.61 21.42
CA GLY A 212 -2.59 -11.71 19.97
C GLY A 212 -1.20 -12.14 19.48
N PRO A 213 -0.96 -12.14 18.15
CA PRO A 213 0.32 -12.51 17.57
C PRO A 213 1.41 -11.46 17.84
N SER A 214 2.66 -11.91 17.88
CA SER A 214 3.82 -11.02 17.84
C SER A 214 4.09 -10.48 16.43
N ALA A 215 4.77 -9.35 16.34
CA ALA A 215 5.20 -8.78 15.06
C ALA A 215 6.09 -9.76 14.29
N THR A 216 5.91 -9.84 12.97
CA THR A 216 6.70 -10.71 12.08
C THR A 216 8.06 -10.13 11.67
N PHE A 217 8.44 -8.98 12.24
CA PHE A 217 9.68 -8.28 11.93
C PHE A 217 10.21 -7.51 13.16
N SER A 218 11.52 -7.26 13.19
CA SER A 218 12.17 -6.44 14.21
C SER A 218 11.79 -4.96 14.04
N GLY A 219 10.70 -4.53 14.69
CA GLY A 219 10.16 -3.17 14.59
C GLY A 219 10.96 -2.08 15.32
N ASP A 220 11.99 -2.47 16.08
CA ASP A 220 12.78 -1.57 16.93
C ASP A 220 14.20 -1.33 16.41
N GLU A 221 14.52 -1.88 15.25
CA GLU A 221 15.78 -1.57 14.58
C GLU A 221 15.84 -0.06 14.25
N PRO A 222 17.00 0.60 14.43
CA PRO A 222 17.17 2.02 14.12
C PRO A 222 17.23 2.22 12.59
N LEU A 223 16.06 2.16 11.95
CA LEU A 223 15.92 2.31 10.52
C LEU A 223 15.96 3.79 10.11
N ARG A 224 16.72 4.07 9.05
CA ARG A 224 16.70 5.35 8.34
C ARG A 224 15.64 5.29 7.26
N GLU A 225 14.77 6.30 7.22
CA GLU A 225 13.77 6.44 6.17
C GLU A 225 14.24 7.43 5.12
N LYS A 226 14.02 7.09 3.85
CA LYS A 226 14.40 7.92 2.71
C LYS A 226 13.42 7.74 1.57
N ILE A 227 13.02 8.85 0.96
CA ILE A 227 12.20 8.86 -0.26
C ILE A 227 13.13 9.07 -1.46
N PHE A 228 13.02 8.17 -2.43
CA PHE A 228 13.73 8.30 -3.71
C PHE A 228 12.72 8.71 -4.79
N HIS A 229 13.01 9.82 -5.46
CA HIS A 229 12.27 10.24 -6.64
C HIS A 229 12.98 9.77 -7.91
N PHE A 230 12.24 9.09 -8.79
CA PHE A 230 12.73 8.66 -10.09
C PHE A 230 11.88 9.30 -11.18
N SER A 231 12.50 10.01 -12.11
CA SER A 231 11.79 10.58 -13.25
C SER A 231 11.28 9.47 -14.18
N ARG A 232 10.26 9.79 -14.98
CA ARG A 232 9.72 8.87 -15.99
C ARG A 232 10.82 8.39 -16.94
N GLU A 233 11.69 9.30 -17.38
CA GLU A 233 12.80 9.03 -18.29
C GLU A 233 13.82 8.08 -17.65
N ALA A 234 14.12 8.26 -16.36
CA ALA A 234 15.02 7.37 -15.63
C ALA A 234 14.45 5.94 -15.53
N ILE A 235 13.15 5.83 -15.23
CA ILE A 235 12.45 4.53 -15.17
C ILE A 235 12.44 3.85 -16.54
N LEU A 236 12.14 4.60 -17.61
CA LEU A 236 12.14 4.06 -18.97
C LEU A 236 13.54 3.63 -19.41
N LYS A 237 14.59 4.40 -19.09
CA LYS A 237 15.98 4.01 -19.33
C LYS A 237 16.34 2.72 -18.58
N LEU A 238 15.89 2.56 -17.33
CA LEU A 238 16.07 1.32 -16.57
C LEU A 238 15.35 0.14 -17.22
N LYS A 239 14.07 0.31 -17.63
CA LYS A 239 13.31 -0.72 -18.36
C LYS A 239 14.02 -1.16 -19.64
N LEU A 240 14.48 -0.19 -20.44
CA LEU A 240 15.22 -0.47 -21.67
C LEU A 240 16.50 -1.26 -21.40
N ARG A 241 17.30 -0.83 -20.42
CA ARG A 241 18.53 -1.55 -20.04
C ARG A 241 18.24 -2.97 -19.56
N ALA A 242 17.21 -3.12 -18.74
CA ALA A 242 16.80 -4.41 -18.21
C ALA A 242 16.24 -5.36 -19.28
N ASN A 243 15.87 -4.89 -20.49
CA ASN A 243 15.39 -5.75 -21.58
C ASN A 243 16.42 -5.94 -22.72
N LYS A 244 17.46 -5.09 -22.82
CA LYS A 244 18.44 -5.13 -23.93
C LYS A 244 19.38 -6.34 -23.88
N THR A 245 19.76 -6.84 -22.71
CA THR A 245 20.72 -7.94 -22.59
C THR A 245 20.09 -9.33 -22.65
N GLY A 246 18.75 -9.42 -22.78
CA GLY A 246 18.03 -10.67 -23.06
C GLY A 246 17.93 -11.04 -24.54
N VAL A 247 18.30 -10.12 -25.44
CA VAL A 247 18.28 -10.35 -26.90
C VAL A 247 19.71 -10.61 -27.38
N ASN A 248 20.23 -11.81 -27.09
CA ASN A 248 21.35 -12.37 -27.87
C ASN A 248 20.85 -12.86 -29.24
N GLY A 249 20.27 -11.93 -30.01
CA GLY A 249 19.91 -12.09 -31.40
C GLY A 249 20.28 -10.80 -32.12
N LYS A 250 21.28 -10.88 -32.99
CA LYS A 250 21.72 -9.76 -33.83
C LYS A 250 20.51 -9.12 -34.54
N THR A 251 20.11 -7.92 -34.15
CA THR A 251 19.35 -7.04 -35.03
C THR A 251 19.89 -5.62 -34.92
N ASN A 252 20.69 -5.24 -35.93
CA ASN A 252 20.94 -3.85 -36.29
C ASN A 252 19.59 -3.23 -36.68
N GLY A 253 19.02 -2.41 -35.81
CA GLY A 253 17.78 -1.68 -36.07
C GLY A 253 17.82 -0.34 -35.37
N LYS A 254 17.74 0.74 -36.16
CA LYS A 254 17.69 2.15 -35.72
C LYS A 254 16.68 2.36 -34.58
N ILE A 255 17.10 3.17 -33.61
CA ILE A 255 16.31 3.59 -32.45
C ILE A 255 15.26 4.61 -32.91
N THR A 256 13.98 4.33 -32.67
CA THR A 256 12.93 5.36 -32.60
C THR A 256 12.35 5.39 -31.19
N PRO A 257 12.06 6.58 -30.62
CA PRO A 257 11.35 6.69 -29.35
C PRO A 257 9.90 6.27 -29.58
N VAL A 258 9.41 5.30 -28.80
CA VAL A 258 7.98 4.94 -28.79
C VAL A 258 7.28 5.95 -27.89
N ASN A 259 6.46 6.80 -28.51
CA ASN A 259 5.44 7.57 -27.81
C ASN A 259 4.33 6.61 -27.40
N ASP A 260 4.09 6.45 -26.10
CA ASP A 260 2.90 5.79 -25.58
C ASP A 260 1.71 6.76 -25.72
N GLU A 261 1.17 6.92 -26.93
CA GLU A 261 -0.20 7.42 -27.12
C GLU A 261 -1.11 6.28 -27.58
N PRO A 262 -2.36 6.21 -27.08
CA PRO A 262 -3.32 5.20 -27.53
C PRO A 262 -3.93 5.64 -28.86
N GLY A 263 -3.20 5.37 -29.95
CA GLY A 263 -3.62 5.68 -31.32
C GLY A 263 -3.28 4.55 -32.27
N LEU A 264 -4.33 3.95 -32.83
CA LEU A 264 -4.35 2.84 -33.78
C LEU A 264 -3.34 3.02 -34.92
N LYS A 265 -2.30 2.18 -35.00
CA LYS A 265 -1.60 1.89 -36.27
C LYS A 265 -1.25 0.40 -36.40
N ASN A 266 -1.79 -0.16 -37.48
CA ASN A 266 -1.62 -1.53 -37.95
C ASN A 266 -0.17 -1.81 -38.35
N GLY A 267 0.31 -3.00 -37.99
CA GLY A 267 1.45 -3.68 -38.61
C GLY A 267 2.80 -3.50 -37.92
N ALA A 268 3.06 -4.28 -36.86
CA ALA A 268 4.42 -4.68 -36.47
C ALA A 268 4.35 -5.86 -35.48
N ALA A 269 5.26 -6.81 -35.67
CA ALA A 269 5.53 -8.03 -34.89
C ALA A 269 4.78 -8.17 -33.54
N VAL A 270 4.11 -9.32 -33.37
CA VAL A 270 3.61 -9.82 -32.09
C VAL A 270 4.79 -9.88 -31.10
N LYS A 271 5.05 -8.78 -30.39
CA LYS A 271 5.89 -8.80 -29.20
C LYS A 271 5.11 -9.62 -28.18
N ASN A 272 5.60 -10.81 -27.86
CA ASN A 272 5.09 -11.57 -26.74
C ASN A 272 5.27 -10.73 -25.47
N SER A 273 4.22 -10.02 -25.06
CA SER A 273 4.19 -9.19 -23.84
C SER A 273 4.53 -10.00 -22.59
N ALA A 274 4.32 -11.31 -22.64
CA ALA A 274 4.68 -12.27 -21.60
C ALA A 274 6.19 -12.38 -21.33
N LEU A 275 7.07 -11.92 -22.23
CA LEU A 275 8.53 -11.99 -22.07
C LEU A 275 9.16 -10.64 -21.69
N GLU A 276 8.40 -9.56 -21.67
CA GLU A 276 8.95 -8.22 -21.40
C GLU A 276 9.06 -7.99 -19.89
N ILE A 277 10.26 -7.60 -19.44
CA ILE A 277 10.49 -7.16 -18.06
C ILE A 277 9.85 -5.77 -17.89
N SER A 278 8.95 -5.64 -16.91
CA SER A 278 8.24 -4.39 -16.63
C SER A 278 9.14 -3.30 -16.03
N SER A 279 8.67 -2.04 -16.08
CA SER A 279 9.31 -0.92 -15.37
C SER A 279 9.44 -1.18 -13.86
N PHE A 280 8.40 -1.78 -13.25
CA PHE A 280 8.39 -2.12 -11.84
C PHE A 280 9.47 -3.17 -11.50
N GLN A 281 9.56 -4.25 -12.28
CA GLN A 281 10.58 -5.29 -12.10
C GLN A 281 11.99 -4.74 -12.34
N SER A 282 12.15 -3.86 -13.33
CA SER A 282 13.44 -3.22 -13.64
C SER A 282 13.93 -2.34 -12.49
N LEU A 283 13.05 -1.51 -11.92
CA LEU A 283 13.37 -0.68 -10.76
C LEU A 283 13.60 -1.55 -9.51
N SER A 284 12.77 -2.56 -9.28
CA SER A 284 12.90 -3.51 -8.16
C SER A 284 14.25 -4.23 -8.19
N ALA A 285 14.68 -4.72 -9.35
CA ALA A 285 15.99 -5.34 -9.53
C ALA A 285 17.12 -4.35 -9.26
N GLN A 286 17.02 -3.12 -9.75
CA GLN A 286 18.01 -2.08 -9.49
C GLN A 286 18.11 -1.77 -8.00
N LEU A 287 16.98 -1.68 -7.28
CA LEU A 287 16.95 -1.49 -5.84
C LEU A 287 17.52 -2.69 -5.09
N TRP A 288 17.16 -3.92 -5.46
CA TRP A 288 17.66 -5.14 -4.83
C TRP A 288 19.19 -5.21 -4.88
N ARG A 289 19.77 -4.99 -6.07
CA ARG A 289 21.22 -4.94 -6.27
C ARG A 289 21.87 -3.80 -5.48
N SER A 290 21.28 -2.61 -5.52
CA SER A 290 21.85 -1.42 -4.87
C SER A 290 21.85 -1.54 -3.34
N VAL A 291 20.74 -2.00 -2.74
CA VAL A 291 20.64 -2.23 -1.30
C VAL A 291 21.58 -3.35 -0.87
N THR A 292 21.65 -4.45 -1.64
CA THR A 292 22.57 -5.55 -1.33
C THR A 292 24.03 -5.09 -1.35
N ARG A 293 24.43 -4.28 -2.35
CA ARG A 293 25.77 -3.68 -2.41
C ARG A 293 26.04 -2.75 -1.23
N ALA A 294 25.07 -1.90 -0.88
CA ALA A 294 25.22 -0.94 0.23
C ALA A 294 25.39 -1.63 1.59
N ARG A 295 24.76 -2.80 1.78
CA ARG A 295 24.89 -3.60 3.01
C ARG A 295 26.25 -4.31 3.16
N LYS A 296 27.05 -4.39 2.09
CA LYS A 296 28.39 -5.03 2.08
C LYS A 296 28.38 -6.43 2.70
N LEU A 297 27.35 -7.21 2.39
CA LEU A 297 27.21 -8.58 2.89
C LEU A 297 28.25 -9.51 2.23
N GLU A 298 28.61 -10.59 2.92
CA GLU A 298 29.48 -11.63 2.38
C GLU A 298 28.83 -12.31 1.15
N GLY A 299 29.64 -12.69 0.17
CA GLY A 299 29.16 -13.19 -1.13
C GLY A 299 28.32 -14.48 -1.05
N ASN A 300 28.56 -15.33 -0.05
CA ASN A 300 27.82 -16.58 0.15
C ASN A 300 26.48 -16.39 0.88
N LYS A 301 26.22 -15.21 1.45
CA LYS A 301 24.96 -14.95 2.17
C LYS A 301 23.80 -14.87 1.19
N THR A 302 22.65 -15.34 1.66
CA THR A 302 21.39 -15.25 0.92
C THR A 302 20.83 -13.83 1.00
N THR A 303 20.38 -13.29 -0.12
CA THR A 303 19.59 -12.06 -0.20
C THR A 303 18.24 -12.36 -0.82
N THR A 304 17.18 -11.73 -0.32
CA THR A 304 15.80 -11.97 -0.73
C THR A 304 15.12 -10.67 -1.12
N PHE A 305 14.40 -10.66 -2.24
CA PHE A 305 13.49 -9.60 -2.63
C PHE A 305 12.05 -10.13 -2.64
N ARG A 306 11.17 -9.57 -1.80
CA ARG A 306 9.77 -9.99 -1.72
C ARG A 306 8.88 -9.02 -2.49
N MET A 307 8.08 -9.53 -3.42
CA MET A 307 7.05 -8.74 -4.12
C MET A 307 5.67 -9.12 -3.60
N ALA A 308 4.80 -8.12 -3.40
CA ALA A 308 3.38 -8.36 -3.22
C ALA A 308 2.72 -8.49 -4.58
N VAL A 309 2.03 -9.60 -4.82
CA VAL A 309 1.34 -9.91 -6.08
C VAL A 309 -0.15 -9.86 -5.83
N ASN A 310 -0.88 -9.12 -6.68
CA ASN A 310 -2.33 -9.10 -6.68
C ASN A 310 -2.88 -10.38 -7.32
N CYS A 311 -3.55 -11.19 -6.52
CA CYS A 311 -4.06 -12.52 -6.89
C CYS A 311 -5.44 -12.46 -7.57
N ARG A 312 -6.17 -11.34 -7.45
CA ARG A 312 -7.58 -11.23 -7.90
C ARG A 312 -7.81 -11.65 -9.35
N HIS A 313 -6.89 -11.28 -10.23
CA HIS A 313 -6.96 -11.54 -11.67
C HIS A 313 -6.17 -12.78 -12.12
N ARG A 314 -5.48 -13.45 -11.20
CA ARG A 314 -4.60 -14.60 -11.48
C ARG A 314 -5.30 -15.93 -11.30
N LEU A 315 -6.39 -15.94 -10.54
CA LEU A 315 -7.25 -17.09 -10.33
C LEU A 315 -8.11 -17.36 -11.58
N GLU A 316 -8.32 -18.62 -11.92
CA GLU A 316 -9.25 -19.02 -12.98
C GLU A 316 -10.68 -18.57 -12.61
N GLN A 317 -11.11 -18.89 -11.39
CA GLN A 317 -12.26 -18.24 -10.77
C GLN A 317 -11.81 -16.89 -10.20
N ARG A 318 -11.81 -15.87 -11.07
CA ARG A 318 -11.38 -14.52 -10.71
C ARG A 318 -12.16 -13.99 -9.51
N MET A 319 -11.44 -13.31 -8.62
CA MET A 319 -12.08 -12.51 -7.58
C MET A 319 -12.60 -11.22 -8.18
N GLU A 320 -13.61 -10.65 -7.53
CA GLU A 320 -14.08 -9.31 -7.85
C GLU A 320 -12.93 -8.29 -7.83
N PRO A 321 -12.76 -7.46 -8.88
CA PRO A 321 -11.65 -6.51 -8.95
C PRO A 321 -11.60 -5.52 -7.78
N LEU A 322 -12.77 -5.25 -7.19
CA LEU A 322 -12.97 -4.37 -6.03
C LEU A 322 -13.25 -5.14 -4.74
N TYR A 323 -12.86 -6.41 -4.67
CA TYR A 323 -12.90 -7.19 -3.42
C TYR A 323 -12.21 -6.42 -2.28
N PHE A 324 -12.97 -6.18 -1.21
CA PHE A 324 -12.55 -5.42 -0.05
C PHE A 324 -11.95 -6.34 1.01
N GLY A 325 -10.63 -6.43 1.05
CA GLY A 325 -9.86 -7.36 1.87
C GLY A 325 -8.49 -7.60 1.26
N ASN A 326 -7.76 -8.58 1.79
CA ASN A 326 -6.48 -8.98 1.22
C ASN A 326 -6.69 -9.94 0.04
N GLY A 327 -6.28 -9.48 -1.14
CA GLY A 327 -6.20 -10.29 -2.35
C GLY A 327 -4.76 -10.35 -2.86
N ILE A 328 -3.80 -10.46 -1.95
CA ILE A 328 -2.37 -10.41 -2.24
C ILE A 328 -1.62 -11.61 -1.63
N GLN A 329 -0.54 -11.99 -2.28
CA GLN A 329 0.46 -12.91 -1.73
C GLN A 329 1.86 -12.34 -1.87
N SER A 330 2.74 -12.70 -0.94
CA SER A 330 4.14 -12.24 -0.92
C SER A 330 5.04 -13.31 -1.53
N ILE A 331 5.58 -13.05 -2.72
CA ILE A 331 6.49 -13.98 -3.42
C ILE A 331 7.96 -13.61 -3.16
N PRO A 332 8.75 -14.47 -2.51
CA PRO A 332 10.19 -14.24 -2.33
C PRO A 332 10.97 -14.65 -3.58
N THR A 333 11.88 -13.79 -4.03
CA THR A 333 12.92 -14.12 -5.01
C THR A 333 14.25 -14.12 -4.28
N ILE A 334 15.02 -15.20 -4.42
CA ILE A 334 16.20 -15.49 -3.59
C ILE A 334 17.41 -15.66 -4.49
N ALA A 335 18.55 -15.14 -4.06
CA ALA A 335 19.85 -15.37 -4.70
C ALA A 335 20.97 -15.28 -3.64
N SER A 336 22.16 -15.80 -3.96
CA SER A 336 23.35 -15.41 -3.19
C SER A 336 23.74 -13.96 -3.50
N VAL A 337 24.37 -13.28 -2.54
CA VAL A 337 24.92 -11.92 -2.74
C VAL A 337 25.89 -11.90 -3.92
N LYS A 338 26.74 -12.92 -4.05
CA LYS A 338 27.69 -13.07 -5.15
C LYS A 338 26.96 -13.15 -6.49
N GLU A 339 25.98 -14.04 -6.65
CA GLU A 339 25.23 -14.15 -7.91
C GLU A 339 24.55 -12.83 -8.30
N LEU A 340 23.86 -12.19 -7.34
CA LEU A 340 23.12 -10.96 -7.61
C LEU A 340 24.03 -9.81 -8.06
N LEU A 341 25.21 -9.69 -7.45
CA LEU A 341 26.13 -8.58 -7.72
C LEU A 341 27.05 -8.86 -8.91
N SER A 342 27.39 -10.12 -9.18
CA SER A 342 28.20 -10.53 -10.34
C SER A 342 27.42 -10.51 -11.66
N ASN A 343 26.11 -10.72 -11.62
CA ASN A 343 25.26 -10.66 -12.82
C ASN A 343 24.74 -9.24 -13.11
N ASP A 344 24.21 -9.04 -14.31
CA ASP A 344 23.73 -7.75 -14.77
C ASP A 344 22.30 -7.41 -14.27
N LEU A 345 21.76 -6.28 -14.73
CA LEU A 345 20.41 -5.84 -14.35
C LEU A 345 19.33 -6.74 -14.94
N TYR A 346 19.52 -7.21 -16.18
CA TYR A 346 18.58 -8.13 -16.84
C TYR A 346 18.45 -9.40 -16.03
N TRP A 347 19.55 -10.04 -15.64
CA TRP A 347 19.50 -11.29 -14.85
C TRP A 347 18.65 -11.12 -13.60
N SER A 348 18.92 -10.06 -12.84
CA SER A 348 18.21 -9.78 -11.58
C SER A 348 16.72 -9.51 -11.84
N ALA A 349 16.39 -8.75 -12.88
CA ALA A 349 15.01 -8.43 -13.23
C ALA A 349 14.28 -9.64 -13.85
N ASN A 350 15.00 -10.51 -14.54
CA ASN A 350 14.49 -11.75 -15.10
C ASN A 350 14.14 -12.76 -13.99
N GLN A 351 14.95 -12.86 -12.93
CA GLN A 351 14.60 -13.66 -11.74
C GLN A 351 13.27 -13.20 -11.12
N LEU A 352 13.10 -11.88 -10.95
CA LEU A 352 11.83 -11.31 -10.49
C LEU A 352 10.68 -11.61 -11.46
N HIS A 353 10.93 -11.49 -12.76
CA HIS A 353 9.95 -11.71 -13.80
C HIS A 353 9.46 -13.16 -13.85
N GLN A 354 10.38 -14.12 -13.88
CA GLN A 354 10.07 -15.55 -13.87
C GLN A 354 9.23 -15.94 -12.66
N ASN A 355 9.56 -15.42 -11.47
CA ASN A 355 8.80 -15.68 -10.26
C ASN A 355 7.36 -15.12 -10.35
N VAL A 356 7.19 -13.91 -10.90
CA VAL A 356 5.85 -13.32 -11.13
C VAL A 356 5.04 -14.09 -12.17
N VAL A 357 5.68 -14.58 -13.23
CA VAL A 357 5.02 -15.37 -14.29
C VAL A 357 4.60 -16.75 -13.76
N ALA A 358 5.47 -17.40 -12.98
CA ALA A 358 5.19 -18.71 -12.38
C ALA A 358 4.09 -18.66 -11.30
N HIS A 359 3.78 -17.49 -10.76
CA HIS A 359 2.75 -17.29 -9.74
C HIS A 359 1.34 -17.18 -10.35
N GLY A 360 0.90 -18.24 -11.02
CA GLY A 360 -0.45 -18.38 -11.60
C GLY A 360 -1.47 -18.97 -10.63
N ASP A 361 -2.66 -19.31 -11.13
CA ASP A 361 -3.80 -19.83 -10.35
C ASP A 361 -3.42 -20.96 -9.38
N ILE A 362 -2.75 -22.00 -9.87
CA ILE A 362 -2.34 -23.18 -9.07
C ILE A 362 -1.44 -22.77 -7.89
N THR A 363 -0.57 -21.78 -8.08
CA THR A 363 0.35 -21.31 -7.03
C THR A 363 -0.35 -20.41 -6.01
N VAL A 364 -1.46 -19.77 -6.40
CA VAL A 364 -2.23 -18.89 -5.52
C VAL A 364 -3.14 -19.70 -4.58
N ARG A 365 -3.76 -20.77 -5.08
CA ARG A 365 -4.60 -21.69 -4.28
C ARG A 365 -3.74 -22.51 -3.33
#